data_AF-T1G1K4-F1
#
_entry.id   AF-T1G1K4-F1
#
_cell.length_a   1.000
_cell.length_b   1.000
_cell.length_c   1.000
_cell.angle_alpha   90.00
_cell.angle_beta   90.00
_cell.angle_gamma   90.00
#
_symmetry.space_group_name_H-M   'P 1'
#
loop_
_entity.id
_entity.type
_entity.pdbx_description
1 polymer ?
#
loop_
_entity_poly.entity_id
_entity_poly.type
_entity_poly.pdbx_seq_one_letter_code
_entity_poly.pdbx_strand_id
1 'polypeptide(L)'
;DKFHTYVILKLQNVKSSTLPVKGKNPVWDQDFVFETMRLDTVLVIELWNKGLLWDKVLGTHWLPLATISISNTDGDGQWISIDSEIVLKNGETFGTQSPTGHHVLIDCRFEIPTYNNNNNNIG
;
A
#
# COMPACT_ATOMS: atom_id res chain seq x y z
N ASP A 1 16.74 -19.53 -2.71
CA ASP A 1 15.92 -18.41 -3.19
C ASP A 1 16.71 -17.12 -3.34
N LYS A 2 16.47 -16.37 -4.43
CA LYS A 2 17.26 -15.19 -4.81
C LYS A 2 16.68 -13.86 -4.26
N PHE A 3 15.49 -13.90 -3.67
CA PHE A 3 14.76 -12.74 -3.16
C PHE A 3 14.44 -12.90 -1.68
N HIS A 4 14.56 -11.79 -0.95
CA HIS A 4 14.18 -11.64 0.45
C HIS A 4 13.47 -10.29 0.58
N THR A 5 12.17 -10.26 0.37
CA THR A 5 11.45 -9.03 0.04
C THR A 5 10.51 -8.59 1.15
N TYR A 6 10.33 -7.28 1.27
CA TYR A 6 9.34 -6.66 2.15
C TYR A 6 8.69 -5.48 1.42
N VAL A 7 7.52 -5.09 1.89
CA VAL A 7 6.76 -3.96 1.36
C VAL A 7 6.80 -2.83 2.36
N ILE A 8 7.07 -1.62 1.88
CA ILE A 8 6.90 -0.38 2.64
C ILE A 8 5.64 0.32 2.13
N LEU A 9 4.78 0.73 3.05
CA LEU A 9 3.64 1.59 2.81
C LEU A 9 3.92 2.98 3.38
N LYS A 10 3.72 4.02 2.59
CA LYS A 10 3.85 5.42 3.04
C LYS A 10 2.56 6.16 2.75
N LEU A 11 2.02 6.79 3.77
CA LEU A 11 0.90 7.69 3.66
C LEU A 11 1.24 8.97 4.41
N GLN A 12 1.38 10.08 3.67
CA GLN A 12 1.80 11.37 4.22
C GLN A 12 3.11 11.24 5.01
N ASN A 13 3.09 11.54 6.31
CA ASN A 13 4.26 11.47 7.19
C ASN A 13 4.37 10.12 7.93
N VAL A 14 3.45 9.18 7.68
CA VAL A 14 3.42 7.86 8.30
C VAL A 14 4.01 6.83 7.35
N LYS A 15 4.79 5.90 7.91
CA LYS A 15 5.40 4.79 7.20
C LYS A 15 5.22 3.50 7.99
N SER A 16 4.75 2.46 7.31
CA SER A 16 4.65 1.10 7.82
C SER A 16 5.41 0.13 6.92
N SER A 17 5.79 -1.04 7.44
CA SER A 17 6.55 -2.05 6.70
C SER A 17 6.12 -3.44 7.10
N THR A 18 6.08 -4.35 6.14
CA THR A 18 5.98 -5.79 6.43
C THR A 18 7.31 -6.35 6.92
N LEU A 19 7.28 -7.57 7.45
CA LEU A 19 8.49 -8.35 7.67
C LEU A 19 9.07 -8.86 6.34
N PRO A 20 10.42 -8.97 6.21
CA PRO A 20 11.05 -9.61 5.06
C PRO A 20 10.71 -11.09 4.93
N VAL A 21 10.31 -11.51 3.73
CA VAL A 21 9.94 -12.90 3.39
C VAL A 21 10.78 -13.37 2.21
N LYS A 22 11.29 -14.62 2.28
CA LYS A 22 12.11 -15.21 1.22
C LYS A 22 11.24 -15.89 0.16
N GLY A 23 11.71 -15.86 -1.08
CA GLY A 23 11.08 -16.59 -2.19
C GLY A 23 10.65 -15.67 -3.34
N LYS A 24 10.25 -16.28 -4.46
CA LYS A 24 9.75 -15.56 -5.64
C LYS A 24 8.29 -15.11 -5.51
N ASN A 25 7.51 -15.83 -4.71
CA ASN A 25 6.10 -15.56 -4.42
C ASN A 25 5.93 -15.40 -2.90
N PRO A 26 6.46 -14.32 -2.30
CA PRO A 26 6.32 -14.08 -0.86
C PRO A 26 4.84 -13.88 -0.49
N VAL A 27 4.46 -14.34 0.70
CA VAL A 27 3.16 -14.07 1.31
C VAL A 27 3.43 -13.36 2.62
N TRP A 28 2.93 -12.13 2.76
CA TRP A 28 3.12 -11.32 3.98
C TRP A 28 1.93 -11.39 4.94
N ASP A 29 0.71 -11.46 4.41
CA ASP A 29 -0.55 -11.61 5.17
C ASP A 29 -0.59 -10.71 6.42
N GLN A 30 -0.42 -9.40 6.20
CA GLN A 30 -0.26 -8.42 7.26
C GLN A 30 -1.06 -7.16 6.94
N ASP A 31 -1.93 -6.79 7.88
CA ASP A 31 -2.79 -5.61 7.78
C ASP A 31 -2.14 -4.36 8.37
N PHE A 32 -2.49 -3.21 7.79
CA PHE A 32 -2.11 -1.90 8.28
C PHE A 32 -3.31 -0.96 8.23
N VAL A 33 -3.48 -0.18 9.29
CA VAL A 33 -4.50 0.86 9.37
C VAL A 33 -3.81 2.23 9.37
N PHE A 34 -4.32 3.13 8.56
CA PHE A 34 -3.87 4.52 8.51
C PHE A 34 -5.06 5.45 8.69
N GLU A 35 -4.85 6.53 9.43
CA GLU A 35 -5.82 7.62 9.54
C GLU A 35 -5.41 8.76 8.60
N THR A 36 -6.35 9.24 7.79
CA THR A 36 -6.12 10.43 6.97
C THR A 36 -7.40 11.16 6.65
N MET A 37 -7.32 12.49 6.58
CA MET A 37 -8.40 13.39 6.12
C MET A 37 -8.13 13.94 4.71
N ARG A 38 -7.05 13.50 4.04
CA ARG A 38 -6.56 14.06 2.79
C ARG A 38 -6.71 13.07 1.63
N LEU A 39 -7.92 12.98 1.11
CA LEU A 39 -8.25 12.09 -0.02
C LEU A 39 -7.60 12.53 -1.35
N ASP A 40 -7.05 13.73 -1.39
CA ASP A 40 -6.28 14.31 -2.50
C ASP A 40 -4.82 13.81 -2.56
N THR A 41 -4.48 12.78 -1.78
CA THR A 41 -3.12 12.23 -1.69
C THR A 41 -3.04 10.80 -2.23
N VAL A 42 -1.86 10.18 -2.10
CA VAL A 42 -1.57 8.83 -2.58
C VAL A 42 -1.05 7.95 -1.44
N LEU A 43 -1.41 6.67 -1.47
CA LEU A 43 -0.69 5.63 -0.75
C LEU A 43 0.47 5.17 -1.62
N VAL A 44 1.70 5.37 -1.14
CA VAL A 44 2.90 4.89 -1.83
C VAL A 44 3.24 3.50 -1.35
N ILE A 45 3.38 2.58 -2.30
CA ILE A 45 3.73 1.18 -2.06
C ILE A 45 5.11 0.98 -2.67
N GLU A 46 6.09 0.53 -1.88
CA GLU A 46 7.43 0.22 -2.36
C GLU A 46 7.76 -1.23 -2.08
N LEU A 47 8.23 -1.94 -3.10
CA LEU A 47 8.75 -3.29 -2.94
C LEU A 47 10.27 -3.21 -2.79
N TRP A 48 10.79 -3.78 -1.71
CA TRP A 48 12.21 -3.78 -1.39
C TRP A 48 12.77 -5.19 -1.33
N ASN A 49 14.01 -5.37 -1.77
CA ASN A 49 14.78 -6.58 -1.60
C ASN A 49 15.85 -6.35 -0.53
N LYS A 50 15.75 -7.11 0.56
CA LYS A 50 16.66 -7.08 1.68
C LYS A 50 18.04 -7.60 1.30
N GLY A 51 19.05 -6.78 1.52
CA GLY A 51 20.45 -7.16 1.34
C GLY A 51 21.16 -7.37 2.67
N LEU A 52 22.45 -7.73 2.59
CA LEU A 52 23.30 -7.89 3.77
C LEU A 52 23.74 -6.53 4.34
N LEU A 53 24.08 -5.60 3.47
CA LEU A 53 24.61 -4.27 3.82
C LEU A 53 23.66 -3.14 3.44
N TRP A 54 22.98 -3.27 2.30
CA TRP A 54 22.00 -2.30 1.81
C TRP A 54 20.79 -3.02 1.23
N ASP A 55 19.61 -2.49 1.50
CA ASP A 55 18.37 -2.95 0.89
C ASP A 55 18.19 -2.22 -0.45
N LYS A 56 17.70 -2.93 -1.47
CA LYS A 56 17.51 -2.42 -2.82
C LYS A 56 16.01 -2.25 -3.09
N VAL A 57 15.58 -1.05 -3.47
CA VAL A 57 14.23 -0.85 -4.01
C VAL A 57 14.10 -1.59 -5.34
N LEU A 58 13.08 -2.45 -5.44
CA LEU A 58 12.72 -3.13 -6.68
C LEU A 58 11.81 -2.26 -7.54
N GLY A 59 10.95 -1.47 -6.90
CA GLY A 59 10.16 -0.43 -7.54
C GLY A 59 9.07 0.11 -6.62
N THR A 60 8.16 0.89 -7.18
CA THR A 60 7.08 1.56 -6.47
C THR A 60 5.77 1.55 -7.26
N HIS A 61 4.66 1.63 -6.56
CA HIS A 61 3.33 1.90 -7.10
C HIS A 61 2.68 3.02 -6.28
N TRP A 62 2.00 3.93 -6.97
CA TRP A 62 1.32 5.06 -6.34
C TRP A 62 -0.18 4.86 -6.50
N LEU A 63 -0.86 4.53 -5.40
CA LEU A 63 -2.30 4.29 -5.37
C LEU A 63 -3.01 5.58 -4.93
N PRO A 64 -3.70 6.32 -5.82
CA PRO A 64 -4.43 7.52 -5.43
C PRO A 64 -5.58 7.16 -4.49
N LEU A 65 -5.68 7.85 -3.36
CA LEU A 65 -6.69 7.51 -2.35
C LEU A 65 -8.11 7.69 -2.89
N ALA A 66 -8.32 8.65 -3.79
CA ALA A 66 -9.60 8.86 -4.46
C ALA A 66 -10.10 7.67 -5.30
N THR A 67 -9.24 6.68 -5.58
CA THR A 67 -9.60 5.45 -6.31
C THR A 67 -9.93 4.27 -5.41
N ILE A 68 -9.68 4.40 -4.10
CA ILE A 68 -9.88 3.33 -3.11
C ILE A 68 -11.37 3.21 -2.78
N SER A 69 -11.88 1.98 -2.79
CA SER A 69 -13.27 1.69 -2.46
C SER A 69 -13.55 1.82 -0.97
N ILE A 70 -14.81 2.07 -0.62
CA ILE A 70 -15.29 2.11 0.76
C ILE A 70 -15.93 0.75 1.07
N SER A 71 -15.46 0.07 2.12
CA SER A 71 -15.97 -1.24 2.55
C SER A 71 -15.58 -1.53 4.00
N ASN A 72 -16.46 -2.21 4.74
CA ASN A 72 -16.19 -2.74 6.09
C ASN A 72 -15.85 -4.23 6.09
N THR A 73 -15.69 -4.83 4.91
CA THR A 73 -15.31 -6.25 4.75
C THR A 73 -14.02 -6.36 3.96
N ASP A 74 -13.22 -7.37 4.30
CA ASP A 74 -12.04 -7.74 3.52
C ASP A 74 -12.43 -8.13 2.09
N GLY A 75 -11.61 -7.69 1.13
CA GLY A 75 -11.74 -8.04 -0.28
C GLY A 75 -10.70 -9.05 -0.73
N ASP A 76 -10.86 -9.56 -1.96
CA ASP A 76 -9.89 -10.48 -2.58
C ASP A 76 -8.58 -9.80 -3.01
N GLY A 77 -8.52 -8.46 -2.90
CA GLY A 77 -7.41 -7.62 -3.33
C GLY A 77 -7.26 -7.49 -4.84
N GLN A 78 -6.27 -6.69 -5.25
CA GLN A 78 -5.91 -6.48 -6.66
C GLN A 78 -4.41 -6.58 -6.87
N TRP A 79 -4.03 -7.22 -7.98
CA TRP A 79 -2.64 -7.27 -8.42
C TRP A 79 -2.24 -5.93 -9.02
N ILE A 80 -1.27 -5.26 -8.40
CA ILE A 80 -0.69 -4.00 -8.88
C ILE A 80 0.69 -4.24 -9.48
N SER A 81 0.97 -3.56 -10.61
CA SER A 81 2.31 -3.52 -11.20
C SER A 81 3.22 -2.65 -10.35
N ILE A 82 4.45 -3.13 -10.12
CA ILE A 82 5.52 -2.38 -9.49
C ILE A 82 6.43 -1.80 -10.58
N ASP A 83 6.62 -0.49 -10.54
CA ASP A 83 7.26 0.30 -11.58
C ASP A 83 8.61 0.85 -11.12
N SER A 84 9.55 1.06 -12.04
CA SER A 84 10.91 1.52 -11.68
C SER A 84 11.08 3.02 -11.62
N GLU A 85 10.17 3.79 -12.22
CA GLU A 85 10.32 5.23 -12.41
C GLU A 85 9.13 6.02 -11.85
N ILE A 86 9.42 7.20 -11.30
CA ILE A 86 8.42 8.18 -10.89
C ILE A 86 8.27 9.19 -12.02
N VAL A 87 7.02 9.41 -12.46
CA VAL A 87 6.68 10.38 -13.49
C VAL A 87 6.45 11.74 -12.86
N LEU A 88 7.24 12.72 -13.27
CA LEU A 88 7.08 14.11 -12.88
C LEU A 88 6.46 14.92 -14.02
N LYS A 89 5.46 15.75 -13.71
CA LYS A 89 4.88 16.73 -14.62
C LYS A 89 4.85 18.08 -13.94
N ASN A 90 5.45 19.10 -14.56
CA ASN A 90 5.56 20.45 -14.01
C ASN A 90 6.20 20.51 -12.60
N GLY A 91 7.09 19.57 -12.27
CA GLY A 91 7.72 19.48 -10.95
C GLY A 91 6.88 18.76 -9.89
N GLU A 92 5.65 18.38 -10.21
CA GLU A 92 4.77 17.59 -9.34
C GLU A 92 4.79 16.12 -9.78
N THR A 93 4.64 15.20 -8.83
CA THR A 93 4.55 13.79 -9.19
C THR A 93 3.17 13.46 -9.73
N PHE A 94 3.13 12.83 -10.91
CA PHE A 94 1.91 12.46 -11.61
C PHE A 94 1.58 10.96 -11.47
N GLY A 95 2.59 10.11 -11.26
CA GLY A 95 2.41 8.66 -11.12
C GLY A 95 3.72 7.89 -11.25
N THR A 96 3.62 6.61 -11.63
CA THR A 96 4.76 5.72 -11.88
C THR A 96 4.72 5.17 -13.29
N GLN A 97 5.88 4.76 -13.83
CA GLN A 97 5.99 4.13 -15.15
C GLN A 97 7.16 3.14 -15.22
N SER A 98 7.26 2.45 -16.36
CA SER A 98 8.29 1.45 -16.65
C SER A 98 8.15 0.21 -15.75
N PRO A 99 7.18 -0.69 -16.07
CA PRO A 99 6.92 -1.90 -15.28
C PRO A 99 8.16 -2.78 -15.11
N THR A 100 8.42 -3.21 -13.88
CA THR A 100 9.57 -4.06 -13.55
C THR A 100 9.31 -5.55 -13.83
N GLY A 101 8.04 -5.91 -14.03
CA GLY A 101 7.56 -7.30 -14.07
C GLY A 101 7.21 -7.88 -12.70
N HIS A 102 7.50 -7.15 -11.61
CA HIS A 102 7.04 -7.52 -10.27
C HIS A 102 5.61 -7.04 -10.04
N HIS A 103 4.84 -7.84 -9.30
CA HIS A 103 3.47 -7.52 -8.91
C HIS A 103 3.28 -7.77 -7.42
N VAL A 104 2.41 -6.98 -6.79
CA VAL A 104 1.99 -7.15 -5.40
C VAL A 104 0.47 -7.29 -5.38
N LEU A 105 -0.06 -8.23 -4.61
CA LEU A 105 -1.50 -8.32 -4.34
C LEU A 105 -1.79 -7.48 -3.10
N ILE A 106 -2.74 -6.54 -3.20
CA ILE A 106 -3.14 -5.69 -2.07
C ILE A 106 -4.66 -5.57 -2.02
N ASP A 107 -5.24 -5.77 -0.84
CA ASP A 107 -6.59 -5.29 -0.53
C ASP A 107 -6.46 -3.94 0.18
N CYS A 108 -7.19 -2.94 -0.29
CA CYS A 108 -7.14 -1.59 0.26
C CYS A 108 -8.52 -0.96 0.18
N ARG A 109 -9.00 -0.46 1.32
CA ARG A 109 -10.36 0.06 1.48
C ARG A 109 -10.39 1.16 2.54
N PHE A 110 -11.38 2.04 2.43
CA PHE A 110 -11.78 2.92 3.52
C PHE A 110 -12.90 2.27 4.33
N GLU A 111 -12.74 2.26 5.65
CA GLU A 111 -13.79 1.81 6.56
C GLU A 111 -14.78 2.94 6.86
N ILE A 112 -16.06 2.59 6.95
CA ILE A 112 -17.14 3.48 7.38
C ILE A 112 -17.23 3.39 8.91
N PRO A 113 -17.18 4.53 9.64
CA PRO A 113 -17.43 4.53 11.07
C PRO A 113 -18.80 3.91 11.37
N THR A 114 -18.84 2.84 12.15
CA THR A 114 -20.10 2.27 12.61
C THR A 114 -20.70 3.20 13.66
N TYR A 115 -21.80 3.89 13.34
CA TYR A 115 -22.51 4.72 14.31
C TYR A 115 -23.26 3.79 15.29
N ASN A 116 -22.64 3.47 16.43
CA ASN A 116 -23.32 2.76 17.51
C ASN A 116 -24.30 3.70 18.20
N ASN A 117 -25.54 3.72 17.72
CA ASN A 117 -26.66 4.39 18.37
C ASN A 117 -27.10 3.60 19.62
N ASN A 118 -26.31 3.64 20.68
CA ASN A 118 -26.76 3.19 22.01
C ASN A 118 -27.58 4.29 22.69
N ASN A 119 -28.70 4.68 22.07
CA ASN A 119 -29.76 5.48 22.69
C ASN A 119 -31.01 4.61 22.85
N ASN A 120 -30.92 3.56 23.67
CA ASN A 120 -32.08 2.87 24.21
C ASN A 120 -31.83 2.66 25.71
N ASN A 121 -32.05 3.73 26.49
CA ASN A 121 -32.33 3.66 27.93
C ASN A 121 -33.01 4.97 28.36
N ILE A 122 -34.20 5.23 27.82
CA ILE A 122 -35.23 6.01 28.50
C ILE A 122 -36.53 5.24 28.27
N GLY A 123 -36.95 4.49 29.29
CA GLY A 123 -38.18 3.70 29.35
C GLY A 123 -38.34 3.17 30.76
#